data_AF-J0S1K6-F1
#
_entry.id   AF-J0S1K6-F1
#
_cell.length_a   1.000
_cell.length_b   1.000
_cell.length_c   1.000
_cell.angle_alpha   90.00
_cell.angle_beta   90.00
_cell.angle_gamma   90.00
#
_symmetry.space_group_name_H-M   'P 1'
#
loop_
_entity.id
_entity.type
_entity.pdbx_description
1 polymer ?
#
loop_
_entity_poly.entity_id
_entity_poly.type
_entity_poly.pdbx_seq_one_letter_code
_entity_poly.pdbx_strand_id
1 'polypeptide(L)'
;MLRCPQCGSTDLYEELGGYGGFRYRCKQCGYTGSFVIESEEELPSPEAVVHEEGETHFTIPLWIKIVAVLFVLYLLLTLATL
;
A
#
# COMPACT_ATOMS: atom_id res chain seq x y z
N MET A 1 -10.09 -4.11 13.92
CA MET A 1 -8.94 -4.35 14.82
C MET A 1 -7.63 -3.96 14.14
N LEU A 2 -6.68 -3.42 14.91
CA LEU A 2 -5.35 -3.05 14.40
C LEU A 2 -4.45 -4.28 14.35
N ARG A 3 -3.71 -4.43 13.24
CA ARG A 3 -2.74 -5.51 13.04
C ARG A 3 -1.36 -4.98 12.68
N CYS A 4 -0.35 -5.68 13.20
CA CYS A 4 1.05 -5.37 12.94
C CYS A 4 1.40 -5.68 11.48
N PRO A 5 1.98 -4.73 10.73
CA PRO A 5 2.33 -4.96 9.32
C PRO A 5 3.48 -5.96 9.13
N GLN A 6 4.25 -6.24 10.18
CA GLN A 6 5.40 -7.15 10.11
C GLN A 6 5.03 -8.62 10.40
N CYS A 7 4.12 -8.87 11.35
CA CYS A 7 3.83 -10.23 11.83
C CYS A 7 2.33 -10.56 11.91
N GLY A 8 1.45 -9.63 11.53
CA GLY A 8 -0.01 -9.83 11.54
C GLY A 8 -0.67 -9.89 12.92
N SER A 9 0.11 -9.80 14.01
CA SER A 9 -0.40 -9.81 15.38
C SER A 9 -1.29 -8.61 15.68
N THR A 10 -2.34 -8.82 16.48
CA THR A 10 -3.23 -7.79 17.02
C THR A 10 -2.71 -7.19 18.33
N ASP A 11 -1.61 -7.69 18.89
CA ASP A 11 -0.96 -7.18 20.11
C ASP A 11 -0.14 -5.92 19.84
N LEU A 12 -0.84 -4.84 19.51
CA LEU A 12 -0.30 -3.49 19.37
C LEU A 12 -0.67 -2.66 20.59
N TYR A 13 0.25 -1.78 21.01
CA TYR A 13 -0.04 -0.74 21.99
C TYR A 13 0.50 0.60 21.50
N GLU A 14 -0.17 1.67 21.92
CA GLU A 14 0.24 3.03 21.59
C GLU A 14 1.41 3.44 22.49
N GLU A 15 2.52 3.87 21.87
CA GLU A 15 3.67 4.46 22.58
C GLU A 15 3.55 5.99 22.68
N LEU A 16 3.00 6.63 21.64
CA LEU A 16 2.83 8.08 21.54
C LEU A 16 1.52 8.38 20.82
N GLY A 17 0.76 9.35 21.32
CA GLY A 17 -0.48 9.84 20.73
C GLY A 17 -0.65 11.35 20.91
N GLY A 18 -1.62 11.94 20.20
CA GLY A 18 -1.93 13.37 20.26
C GLY A 18 -1.67 14.10 18.95
N TYR A 19 -1.32 15.39 19.01
CA TYR A 19 -1.21 16.25 17.81
C TYR A 19 -0.15 15.77 16.79
N GLY A 20 0.87 15.05 17.25
CA GLY A 20 1.92 14.47 16.39
C GLY A 20 1.52 13.18 15.68
N GLY A 21 0.27 12.71 15.84
CA GLY A 21 -0.19 11.42 15.36
C GLY A 21 0.08 10.28 16.34
N PHE A 22 -0.31 9.08 15.93
CA PHE A 22 -0.22 7.87 16.72
C PHE A 22 1.00 7.04 16.31
N ARG A 23 1.73 6.51 17.29
CA ARG A 23 2.84 5.56 17.10
C ARG A 23 2.54 4.31 17.90
N TYR A 24 2.53 3.18 17.21
CA TYR A 24 2.24 1.87 17.79
C TYR A 24 3.50 1.02 17.90
N ARG A 25 3.53 0.14 18.91
CA ARG A 25 4.55 -0.90 19.09
C ARG A 25 3.89 -2.27 19.19
N CYS A 26 4.43 -3.24 18.46
CA CYS A 26 3.98 -4.63 18.54
C CYS A 26 4.70 -5.39 19.66
N LYS A 27 3.95 -6.10 20.51
CA LYS A 27 4.53 -6.91 21.59
C LYS A 27 5.22 -8.18 21.10
N GLN A 28 4.82 -8.68 19.93
CA GLN A 28 5.31 -9.97 19.40
C GLN A 28 6.62 -9.83 18.63
N CYS A 29 6.72 -8.86 17.71
CA CYS A 29 7.89 -8.71 16.84
C CYS A 29 8.70 -7.42 17.08
N GLY A 30 8.23 -6.51 17.93
CA GLY A 30 8.90 -5.25 18.20
C GLY A 30 8.80 -4.20 17.09
N TYR A 31 7.95 -4.37 16.08
CA TYR A 31 7.62 -3.32 15.12
C TYR A 31 7.25 -2.02 15.85
N THR A 32 7.80 -0.88 15.42
CA THR A 32 7.37 0.45 15.88
C THR A 32 7.13 1.40 14.72
N GLY A 33 5.94 1.99 14.68
CA GLY A 33 5.61 2.98 13.66
C GLY A 33 4.16 3.44 13.74
N SER A 34 3.83 4.44 12.93
CA SER A 34 2.45 4.95 12.80
C SER A 34 1.58 4.12 11.86
N PHE A 35 2.19 3.24 11.06
CA PHE A 35 1.49 2.43 10.08
C PHE A 35 0.98 1.13 10.71
N VAL A 36 -0.33 0.93 10.66
CA VAL A 36 -1.02 -0.25 11.17
C VAL A 36 -2.10 -0.67 10.17
N ILE A 37 -2.40 -1.96 10.13
CA ILE A 37 -3.40 -2.50 9.22
C ILE A 37 -4.73 -2.58 9.97
N GLU A 38 -5.74 -1.86 9.49
CA GLU A 38 -7.11 -1.99 9.97
C GLU A 38 -7.81 -3.15 9.25
N SER A 39 -8.31 -4.12 10.01
CA SER A 39 -9.08 -5.26 9.48
C SER A 39 -10.35 -5.46 10.28
N GLU A 40 -11.47 -5.71 9.60
CA GLU A 40 -12.78 -5.94 10.22
C GLU A 40 -13.04 -7.43 10.54
N GLU A 41 -12.27 -8.34 9.94
CA GLU A 41 -12.50 -9.78 10.05
C GLU A 41 -11.64 -10.43 11.13
N GLU A 42 -12.27 -11.12 12.09
CA GLU A 42 -11.63 -11.94 13.13
C GLU A 42 -10.87 -13.14 12.51
N LEU A 43 -9.71 -12.88 11.93
CA LEU A 43 -8.87 -13.92 11.32
C LEU A 43 -8.33 -14.85 12.42
N PRO A 44 -8.41 -16.18 12.24
CA PRO A 44 -7.89 -17.17 13.18
C PRO A 44 -6.38 -17.03 13.43
N SER A 45 -5.92 -17.55 14.56
CA SER A 45 -4.54 -17.44 15.04
C SER A 45 -3.51 -17.88 13.98
N PRO A 46 -2.35 -17.20 13.88
CA PRO A 46 -1.44 -17.38 12.76
C PRO A 46 -0.65 -18.68 12.89
N GLU A 47 -1.05 -19.69 12.14
CA GLU A 47 -0.10 -20.67 11.62
C GLU A 47 0.63 -20.01 10.44
N ALA A 48 1.96 -20.05 10.48
CA ALA A 48 2.85 -19.29 9.61
C ALA A 48 2.52 -19.48 8.13
N VAL A 49 2.01 -18.43 7.47
CA VAL A 49 1.96 -18.35 6.01
C VAL A 49 2.89 -17.23 5.56
N VAL A 50 3.84 -17.65 4.73
CA VAL A 50 4.96 -16.93 4.14
C VAL A 50 4.48 -15.73 3.32
N HIS A 51 5.28 -14.66 3.36
CA HIS A 51 5.20 -13.49 2.48
C HIS A 51 5.01 -13.87 1.01
N GLU A 52 3.98 -13.35 0.37
CA GLU A 52 4.05 -12.99 -1.05
C GLU A 52 3.82 -11.48 -1.12
N GLU A 53 4.80 -10.81 -1.71
CA GLU A 53 4.95 -9.38 -1.74
C GLU A 53 3.77 -8.70 -2.43
N GLY A 54 3.48 -7.47 -2.00
CA GLY A 54 2.53 -6.60 -2.66
C GLY A 54 2.96 -6.31 -4.08
N GLU A 55 2.54 -7.15 -5.02
CA GLU A 55 2.50 -6.80 -6.42
C GLU A 55 1.33 -5.84 -6.58
N THR A 56 1.63 -4.55 -6.42
CA THR A 56 0.73 -3.49 -6.84
C THR A 56 0.59 -3.59 -8.35
N HIS A 57 -0.40 -4.35 -8.80
CA HIS A 57 -0.89 -4.33 -10.18
C HIS A 57 -1.46 -2.92 -10.43
N PHE A 58 -0.58 -1.95 -10.65
CA PHE A 58 -0.90 -0.62 -11.13
C PHE A 58 -1.38 -0.80 -12.58
N THR A 59 -2.66 -1.14 -12.73
CA THR A 59 -3.34 -1.15 -14.00
C THR A 59 -3.35 0.28 -14.53
N ILE A 60 -2.36 0.61 -15.35
CA ILE A 60 -2.39 1.85 -16.14
C ILE A 60 -3.70 1.81 -16.92
N PRO A 61 -4.65 2.71 -16.62
CA PRO A 61 -5.98 2.59 -17.17
C PRO A 61 -5.93 2.84 -18.68
N LEU A 62 -6.70 2.06 -19.44
CA LEU A 62 -6.61 1.95 -20.91
C LEU A 62 -6.60 3.29 -21.65
N TRP A 63 -7.35 4.28 -21.15
CA TRP A 63 -7.38 5.65 -21.69
C TRP A 63 -6.01 6.34 -21.69
N ILE A 64 -5.13 6.10 -20.71
CA ILE A 64 -3.79 6.73 -20.66
C ILE A 64 -2.93 6.23 -21.82
N LYS A 65 -2.98 4.93 -22.13
CA LYS A 65 -2.27 4.37 -23.30
C LYS A 65 -2.79 4.97 -24.60
N ILE A 66 -4.10 5.16 -24.73
CA ILE A 66 -4.72 5.75 -25.92
C ILE A 66 -4.29 7.22 -26.07
N VAL A 67 -4.35 8.01 -24.99
CA VAL A 67 -3.95 9.43 -25.01
C VAL A 67 -2.48 9.58 -25.39
N ALA A 68 -1.60 8.74 -24.85
CA ALA A 68 -0.18 8.77 -25.20
C ALA A 68 0.06 8.49 -26.68
N VAL A 69 -0.61 7.48 -27.25
CA VAL A 69 -0.49 7.15 -28.68
C VAL A 69 -1.02 8.28 -29.56
N LEU A 70 -2.18 8.86 -29.23
CA LEU A 70 -2.76 9.98 -30.00
C LEU A 70 -1.86 11.22 -29.95
N PHE A 71 -1.27 11.52 -28.80
CA PHE A 71 -0.35 12.66 -28.63
C PHE A 71 0.91 12.49 -29.48
N VAL A 72 1.52 11.30 -29.46
CA VAL A 72 2.70 10.99 -30.28
C VAL A 72 2.36 11.07 -31.78
N LEU A 73 1.22 10.52 -32.20
CA LEU A 73 0.76 10.60 -33.60
C LEU A 73 0.55 12.07 -34.03
N TYR A 74 -0.11 12.87 -33.19
CA TYR A 74 -0.33 14.30 -33.47
C TYR A 74 0.99 15.05 -33.64
N LEU A 75 1.96 14.83 -32.75
CA LEU A 75 3.29 15.45 -32.87
C LEU A 75 3.98 15.06 -34.18
N LEU A 76 3.95 13.79 -34.56
CA LEU A 76 4.52 13.32 -35.82
C LEU A 76 3.85 13.96 -37.04
N LEU A 77 2.52 14.06 -37.02
CA LEU A 77 1.75 14.72 -38.08
C LEU A 77 2.11 16.22 -38.18
N THR A 78 2.17 16.92 -37.05
CA THR A 78 2.55 18.34 -37.04
C THR A 78 3.96 18.58 -37.56
N LEU A 79 4.91 17.70 -37.22
CA LEU A 79 6.29 17.77 -37.68
C LEU A 79 6.40 17.48 -39.19
N ALA A 80 5.58 16.56 -39.71
CA ALA A 80 5.56 16.23 -41.14
C ALA A 80 4.89 17.33 -42.01
N THR A 81 4.07 18.18 -41.39
CA THR A 81 3.41 19.31 -42.07
C THR A 81 4.16 20.64 -41.95
N LEU A 82 5.23 20.68 -41.17
CA LEU A 82 6.12 21.84 -40.98
C LEU A 82 7.29 21.79 -41.97
#